data_AF-Q6D5N1-F1
#
_entry.id   AF-Q6D5N1-F1
#
_cell.length_a   1.000
_cell.length_b   1.000
_cell.length_c   1.000
_cell.angle_alpha   90.00
_cell.angle_beta   90.00
_cell.angle_gamma   90.00
#
_symmetry.space_group_name_H-M   'P 1'
#
loop_
_entity.id
_entity.type
_entity.pdbx_description
1 polymer ?
#
loop_
_entity_poly.entity_id
_entity_poly.type
_entity_poly.pdbx_seq_one_letter_code
_entity_poly.pdbx_strand_id
1 'polypeptide(L)'
;MKKILQISAILLSTMTATSYTFASPSAGIIRFSGAIVEPVCDVTTHSNNVTVSCERQGEVQTLQMKNSSQHAALPQGIGSVSSKILNSDARIVIVSYE
;
A
#
# COMPACT_ATOMS: atom_id res chain seq x y z
N MET A 1 14.78 13.10 71.02
CA MET A 1 14.97 13.58 69.62
C MET A 1 15.06 12.45 68.59
N LYS A 2 15.91 11.42 68.81
CA LYS A 2 16.08 10.27 67.87
C LYS A 2 14.80 9.51 67.52
N LYS A 3 13.88 9.30 68.48
CA LYS A 3 12.60 8.59 68.26
C LYS A 3 11.60 9.36 67.38
N ILE A 4 11.60 10.68 67.46
CA ILE A 4 10.69 11.54 66.67
C ILE A 4 11.15 11.59 65.20
N LEU A 5 12.46 11.56 64.98
CA LEU A 5 13.05 11.51 63.64
C LEU A 5 12.72 10.18 62.93
N GLN A 6 12.73 9.06 63.65
CA GLN A 6 12.42 7.74 63.09
C GLN A 6 10.94 7.56 62.76
N ILE A 7 10.03 8.12 63.56
CA ILE A 7 8.58 8.07 63.28
C ILE A 7 8.25 8.88 62.02
N SER A 8 8.91 10.03 61.82
CA SER A 8 8.74 10.85 60.61
C SER A 8 9.22 10.13 59.34
N ALA A 9 10.32 9.39 59.41
CA ALA A 9 10.85 8.63 58.27
C ALA A 9 9.90 7.49 57.83
N ILE A 10 9.23 6.83 58.77
CA ILE A 10 8.27 5.75 58.48
C ILE A 10 6.99 6.30 57.83
N LEU A 11 6.50 7.46 58.29
CA LEU A 11 5.33 8.13 57.71
C LEU A 11 5.57 8.66 56.29
N LEU A 12 6.80 9.03 55.93
CA LEU A 12 7.13 9.50 54.58
C LEU A 12 7.25 8.36 53.56
N SER A 13 7.38 7.12 54.02
CA SER A 13 7.61 5.94 53.18
C SER A 13 6.32 5.33 52.60
N THR A 14 5.14 5.76 53.06
CA THR A 14 3.84 5.18 52.64
C THR A 14 3.15 5.97 51.51
N MET A 15 3.71 7.10 51.09
CA MET A 15 3.11 7.97 50.06
C MET A 15 3.57 7.65 48.62
N THR A 16 4.44 6.67 48.41
CA THR A 16 4.83 6.22 47.07
C THR A 16 3.90 5.10 46.58
N ALA A 17 2.60 5.36 46.56
CA ALA A 17 1.68 4.52 45.79
C ALA A 17 1.82 4.93 44.31
N THR A 18 2.64 4.20 43.56
CA THR A 18 2.69 4.34 42.11
C THR A 18 1.33 3.92 41.54
N SER A 19 0.66 4.83 40.84
CA SER A 19 -0.56 4.52 40.11
C SER A 19 -0.20 3.60 38.93
N TYR A 20 -0.41 2.30 39.12
CA TYR A 20 -0.35 1.32 38.05
C TYR A 20 -1.64 1.41 37.23
N THR A 21 -1.54 1.88 35.99
CA THR A 21 -2.62 1.73 35.03
C THR A 21 -2.50 0.33 34.43
N PHE A 22 -3.31 -0.62 34.87
CA PHE A 22 -3.47 -1.86 34.13
C PHE A 22 -4.21 -1.52 32.84
N ALA A 23 -3.48 -1.36 31.73
CA ALA A 23 -4.10 -1.42 30.42
C ALA A 23 -4.64 -2.85 30.28
N SER A 24 -5.96 -3.03 30.48
CA SER A 24 -6.61 -4.26 30.12
C SER A 24 -6.34 -4.52 28.63
N PRO A 25 -5.91 -5.71 28.22
CA PRO A 25 -5.76 -6.02 26.80
C PRO A 25 -7.14 -5.99 26.16
N SER A 26 -7.56 -4.83 25.67
CA SER A 26 -8.81 -4.70 24.94
C SER A 26 -8.59 -5.27 23.55
N ALA A 27 -9.15 -6.44 23.29
CA ALA A 27 -9.32 -6.91 21.93
C ALA A 27 -10.29 -5.97 21.19
N GLY A 28 -9.95 -5.60 19.97
CA GLY A 28 -10.74 -4.71 19.12
C GLY A 28 -10.70 -5.18 17.68
N ILE A 29 -11.61 -4.65 16.86
CA ILE A 29 -11.67 -4.96 15.42
C ILE A 29 -11.00 -3.83 14.66
N ILE A 30 -9.94 -4.14 13.92
CA ILE A 30 -9.38 -3.23 12.92
C ILE A 30 -10.19 -3.42 11.64
N ARG A 31 -10.88 -2.36 11.20
CA ARG A 31 -11.61 -2.35 9.92
C ARG A 31 -10.78 -1.59 8.89
N PHE A 32 -10.25 -2.30 7.91
CA PHE A 32 -9.69 -1.68 6.72
C PHE A 32 -10.81 -1.36 5.74
N SER A 33 -10.81 -0.15 5.21
CA SER A 33 -11.73 0.31 4.17
C SER A 33 -10.90 0.99 3.09
N GLY A 34 -11.17 0.63 1.83
CA GLY A 34 -10.50 1.20 0.66
C GLY A 34 -11.36 0.98 -0.56
N ALA A 35 -11.09 1.74 -1.62
CA ALA A 35 -11.66 1.53 -2.94
C ALA A 35 -10.58 0.94 -3.85
N ILE A 36 -10.98 0.16 -4.85
CA ILE A 36 -10.14 -0.08 -6.01
C ILE A 36 -10.11 1.26 -6.75
N VAL A 37 -9.03 2.01 -6.59
CA VAL A 37 -8.79 3.24 -7.35
C VAL A 37 -8.62 2.89 -8.84
N GLU A 38 -8.91 3.86 -9.70
CA GLU A 38 -8.79 3.73 -11.15
C GLU A 38 -7.50 3.00 -11.55
N PRO A 39 -7.55 2.15 -12.60
CA PRO A 39 -6.36 1.45 -13.07
C PRO A 39 -5.27 2.49 -13.35
N VAL A 40 -4.06 2.20 -12.89
CA VAL A 40 -2.92 3.14 -13.01
C VAL A 40 -2.66 3.54 -14.47
N CYS A 41 -3.15 2.71 -15.42
CA CYS A 41 -3.14 3.03 -16.83
C CYS A 41 -4.45 2.64 -17.54
N ASP A 42 -4.87 3.48 -18.47
CA ASP A 42 -5.87 3.16 -19.49
C ASP A 42 -5.24 2.33 -20.60
N VAL A 43 -5.86 1.19 -20.91
CA VAL A 43 -5.38 0.26 -21.92
C VAL A 43 -6.40 0.20 -23.05
N THR A 44 -5.99 0.61 -24.24
CA THR A 44 -6.80 0.52 -25.45
C THR A 44 -6.13 -0.37 -26.48
N THR A 45 -6.90 -1.29 -27.04
CA THR A 45 -6.45 -2.20 -28.10
C THR A 45 -7.15 -1.83 -29.40
N HIS A 46 -6.40 -1.39 -30.41
CA HIS A 46 -6.95 -1.10 -31.74
C HIS A 46 -6.21 -1.89 -32.80
N SER A 47 -6.93 -2.80 -33.45
CA SER A 47 -6.38 -3.78 -34.39
C SER A 47 -5.15 -4.50 -33.80
N ASN A 48 -3.96 -4.17 -34.28
CA ASN A 48 -2.70 -4.80 -33.90
C ASN A 48 -1.87 -4.00 -32.89
N ASN A 49 -2.34 -2.81 -32.50
CA ASN A 49 -1.63 -1.91 -31.59
C ASN A 49 -2.28 -1.93 -30.21
N VAL A 50 -1.43 -1.98 -29.18
CA VAL A 50 -1.83 -1.79 -27.78
C VAL A 50 -1.31 -0.43 -27.36
N THR A 51 -2.20 0.44 -26.89
CA THR A 51 -1.86 1.75 -26.35
C THR A 51 -2.15 1.73 -24.87
N VAL A 52 -1.14 2.06 -24.07
CA VAL A 52 -1.25 2.12 -22.61
C VAL A 52 -0.93 3.55 -22.18
N SER A 53 -1.88 4.22 -21.53
CA SER A 53 -1.73 5.60 -21.07
C SER A 53 -1.81 5.61 -19.56
N CYS A 54 -0.74 6.01 -18.89
CA CYS A 54 -0.68 6.03 -17.43
C CYS A 54 -0.63 7.48 -16.95
N GLU A 55 -1.50 7.85 -16.01
CA GLU A 55 -1.40 9.13 -15.31
C GLU A 55 -0.61 8.95 -14.02
N ARG A 56 0.51 9.66 -13.88
CA ARG A 56 1.30 9.62 -12.65
C ARG A 56 1.97 10.97 -12.41
N GLN A 57 1.80 11.51 -11.21
CA GLN A 57 2.29 12.83 -10.81
C GLN A 57 1.72 14.00 -11.65
N GLY A 58 0.49 13.84 -12.18
CA GLY A 58 -0.18 14.85 -13.00
C GLY A 58 0.29 14.91 -14.46
N GLU A 59 1.11 13.95 -14.90
CA GLU A 59 1.51 13.79 -16.30
C GLU A 59 0.96 12.48 -16.86
N VAL A 60 0.45 12.54 -18.10
CA VAL A 60 0.02 11.35 -18.85
C VAL A 60 1.16 10.87 -19.73
N GLN A 61 1.62 9.64 -19.48
CA GLN A 61 2.65 8.99 -20.30
C GLN A 61 2.04 7.85 -21.10
N THR A 62 2.25 7.87 -22.42
CA THR A 62 1.67 6.89 -23.34
C THR A 62 2.73 5.98 -23.93
N LEU A 63 2.52 4.67 -23.80
CA LEU A 63 3.28 3.62 -24.44
C LEU A 63 2.45 3.00 -25.58
N GLN A 64 3.03 2.90 -26.77
CA GLN A 64 2.43 2.17 -27.89
C GLN A 64 3.24 0.94 -28.24
N MET A 65 2.60 -0.22 -28.20
CA MET A 65 3.16 -1.49 -28.64
C MET A 65 2.56 -1.90 -29.97
N LYS A 66 3.41 -2.14 -30.97
CA LYS A 66 3.02 -2.72 -32.26
C LYS A 66 2.93 -4.24 -32.16
N ASN A 67 2.35 -4.88 -33.18
CA ASN A 67 2.13 -6.33 -33.21
C ASN A 67 3.36 -7.19 -32.89
N SER A 68 4.55 -6.77 -33.34
CA SER A 68 5.81 -7.48 -33.13
C SER A 68 6.32 -7.42 -31.68
N SER A 69 5.83 -6.46 -30.89
CA SER A 69 6.27 -6.26 -29.51
C SER A 69 5.44 -7.15 -28.59
N GLN A 70 6.06 -8.23 -28.10
CA GLN A 70 5.42 -9.15 -27.16
C GLN A 70 5.40 -8.62 -25.72
N HIS A 71 6.31 -7.72 -25.38
CA HIS A 71 6.49 -7.22 -24.02
C HIS A 71 7.04 -5.78 -24.04
N ALA A 72 6.62 -4.97 -23.07
CA ALA A 72 7.19 -3.65 -22.79
C ALA A 72 6.97 -3.27 -21.31
N ALA A 73 7.90 -2.51 -20.75
CA ALA A 73 7.73 -1.93 -19.41
C ALA A 73 6.72 -0.80 -19.46
N LEU A 74 5.86 -0.71 -18.45
CA LEU A 74 4.94 0.42 -18.29
C LEU A 74 5.72 1.70 -17.99
N PRO A 75 5.19 2.86 -18.40
CA PRO A 75 5.74 4.16 -18.03
C PRO A 75 6.07 4.27 -16.54
N GLN A 76 7.20 4.92 -16.24
CA GLN A 76 7.69 5.12 -14.88
C GLN A 76 7.91 3.84 -14.04
N GLY A 77 8.06 2.68 -14.69
CA GLY A 77 8.48 1.43 -14.04
C GLY A 77 7.46 0.86 -13.05
N ILE A 78 6.17 1.13 -13.25
CA ILE A 78 5.08 0.64 -12.39
C ILE A 78 4.66 -0.80 -12.70
N GLY A 79 5.39 -1.47 -13.60
CA GLY A 79 5.11 -2.84 -14.03
C GLY A 79 5.33 -3.03 -15.53
N SER A 80 4.57 -3.93 -16.14
CA SER A 80 4.76 -4.33 -17.52
C SER A 80 3.46 -4.64 -18.25
N VAL A 81 3.51 -4.54 -19.57
CA VAL A 81 2.46 -4.98 -20.49
C VAL A 81 3.03 -6.03 -21.43
N SER A 82 2.29 -7.11 -21.62
CA SER A 82 2.63 -8.16 -22.57
C SER A 82 1.42 -8.54 -23.40
N SER A 83 1.69 -9.10 -24.57
CA SER A 83 0.64 -9.52 -25.48
C SER A 83 0.95 -10.88 -26.09
N LYS A 84 -0.09 -11.70 -26.18
CA LYS A 84 -0.01 -13.06 -26.74
C LYS A 84 -1.14 -13.26 -27.73
N ILE A 85 -0.78 -13.61 -28.96
CA ILE A 85 -1.75 -14.01 -30.00
C ILE A 85 -2.18 -15.45 -29.71
N LEU A 86 -3.49 -15.68 -29.63
CA LEU A 86 -4.06 -17.03 -29.50
C LEU A 86 -4.32 -17.64 -30.88
N ASN A 87 -4.89 -16.86 -31.80
CA ASN A 87 -5.19 -17.23 -33.18
C ASN A 87 -5.35 -15.95 -34.04
N SER A 88 -5.85 -16.09 -35.27
CA SER A 88 -6.08 -14.96 -36.20
C SER A 88 -6.99 -13.86 -35.65
N ASP A 89 -7.90 -14.21 -34.74
CA ASP A 89 -9.00 -13.36 -34.31
C ASP A 89 -8.97 -13.03 -32.81
N ALA A 90 -8.07 -13.66 -32.04
CA ALA A 90 -7.99 -13.54 -30.60
C ALA A 90 -6.56 -13.25 -30.12
N ARG A 91 -6.44 -12.25 -29.25
CA ARG A 91 -5.20 -11.84 -28.60
C ARG A 91 -5.49 -11.55 -27.13
N ILE A 92 -4.61 -12.01 -26.25
CA ILE A 92 -4.61 -11.66 -24.83
C ILE A 92 -3.61 -10.52 -24.63
N VAL A 93 -4.03 -9.49 -23.89
CA VAL A 93 -3.14 -8.45 -23.37
C VAL A 93 -3.13 -8.59 -21.85
N ILE A 94 -1.94 -8.75 -21.28
CA ILE A 94 -1.72 -8.90 -19.84
C ILE A 94 -1.01 -7.64 -19.36
N VAL A 95 -1.60 -6.98 -18.37
CA VAL A 95 -1.01 -5.82 -17.71
C VAL A 95 -0.77 -6.19 -16.26
N SER A 96 0.49 -6.10 -15.85
CA SER A 96 0.95 -6.45 -14.50
C SER A 96 1.51 -5.20 -13.84
N TYR A 97 1.11 -4.95 -12.59
CA TYR A 97 1.61 -3.85 -11.77
C TYR A 97 2.55 -4.41 -10.69
N GLU A 98 3.63 -3.68 -10.38
CA GLU A 98 4.64 -4.02 -9.37
C GLU A 98 4.50 -3.17 -8.09
#